data_AF-A0A4Y9AIC5-F1
#
_entry.id   AF-A0A4Y9AIC5-F1
#
_cell.length_a   1.000
_cell.length_b   1.000
_cell.length_c   1.000
_cell.angle_alpha   90.00
_cell.angle_beta   90.00
_cell.angle_gamma   90.00
#
_symmetry.space_group_name_H-M   'P 1'
#
loop_
_entity.id
_entity.type
_entity.pdbx_description
1 polymer ?
#
loop_
_entity_poly.entity_id
_entity_poly.type
_entity_poly.pdbx_seq_one_letter_code
_entity_poly.pdbx_strand_id
1 'polypeptide(L)'
;MYHEDTVYVVGEAKSPENNPITKQYETFFVGFVIDKTNGRIVDAECTAVIDITKKFVQSLFVGQTISDDDQVTAVITNRYLGSSQKALLVAYRHARKKFEEAFNY
;
A
#
# COMPACT_ATOMS: atom_id res chain seq x y z
N MET A 1 13.52 10.40 9.33
CA MET A 1 14.50 10.19 8.26
C MET A 1 14.68 8.67 8.13
N TYR A 2 14.57 8.12 6.93
CA TYR A 2 14.61 6.66 6.71
C TYR A 2 16.06 6.15 6.69
N HIS A 3 16.31 4.92 7.15
CA HIS A 3 17.65 4.30 7.17
C HIS A 3 18.07 3.85 5.76
N GLU A 4 19.38 3.70 5.48
CA GLU A 4 19.93 3.32 4.15
C GLU A 4 19.47 1.95 3.63
N ASP A 5 19.02 1.09 4.54
CA ASP A 5 18.43 -0.21 4.21
C ASP A 5 16.96 -0.16 3.86
N THR A 6 16.36 1.02 3.85
CA THR A 6 15.00 1.19 3.37
C THR A 6 14.95 1.44 1.85
N VAL A 7 13.90 0.94 1.23
CA VAL A 7 13.59 1.14 -0.18
C VAL A 7 12.17 1.66 -0.32
N TYR A 8 11.97 2.55 -1.30
CA TYR A 8 10.65 3.10 -1.59
C TYR A 8 10.04 2.39 -2.78
N VAL A 9 8.91 1.71 -2.56
CA VAL A 9 8.20 0.93 -3.58
C VAL A 9 6.81 1.51 -3.77
N VAL A 10 6.44 1.78 -5.02
CA VAL A 10 5.13 2.33 -5.36
C VAL A 10 4.27 1.27 -6.02
N GLY A 11 3.14 0.98 -5.36
CA GLY A 11 2.03 0.21 -5.88
C GLY A 11 1.00 1.10 -6.54
N GLU A 12 0.41 0.62 -7.62
CA GLU A 12 -0.62 1.36 -8.38
C GLU A 12 -1.80 0.46 -8.73
N ALA A 13 -2.99 1.04 -8.76
CA ALA A 13 -4.21 0.39 -9.16
C ALA A 13 -5.06 1.31 -10.04
N LYS A 14 -5.56 0.77 -11.16
CA LYS A 14 -6.57 1.47 -11.96
C LYS A 14 -7.82 1.68 -11.10
N SER A 15 -8.28 2.92 -10.98
CA SER A 15 -9.51 3.19 -10.26
C SER A 15 -10.71 2.71 -11.09
N PRO A 16 -11.72 2.05 -10.50
CA PRO A 16 -12.97 1.81 -11.22
C PRO A 16 -13.60 3.16 -11.60
N GLU A 17 -14.05 3.29 -12.85
CA GLU A 17 -14.43 4.53 -13.56
C GLU A 17 -15.49 5.43 -12.87
N ASN A 18 -15.96 5.11 -11.66
CA ASN A 18 -17.02 5.83 -10.97
C ASN A 18 -16.81 6.03 -9.44
N ASN A 19 -15.56 6.02 -8.95
CA ASN A 19 -15.28 6.29 -7.53
C ASN A 19 -15.04 7.80 -7.26
N PRO A 20 -15.89 8.48 -6.46
CA PRO A 20 -15.72 9.91 -6.15
C PRO A 20 -14.42 10.23 -5.40
N ILE A 21 -13.75 9.23 -4.80
CA ILE A 21 -12.43 9.39 -4.16
C ILE A 21 -11.34 9.73 -5.20
N THR A 22 -11.49 9.29 -6.44
CA THR A 22 -10.47 9.40 -7.51
C THR A 22 -10.84 10.39 -8.61
N LYS A 23 -11.86 11.26 -8.42
CA LYS A 23 -12.24 12.26 -9.43
C LYS A 23 -11.09 13.19 -9.87
N GLN A 24 -10.01 13.27 -9.09
CA GLN A 24 -8.81 14.07 -9.38
C GLN A 24 -7.59 13.22 -9.81
N TYR A 25 -7.65 11.89 -9.70
CA TYR A 25 -6.54 10.97 -10.00
C TYR A 25 -7.07 9.70 -10.68
N GLU A 26 -6.78 9.50 -11.96
CA GLU A 26 -7.19 8.31 -12.72
C GLU A 26 -6.64 6.98 -12.13
N THR A 27 -5.59 7.06 -11.32
CA THR A 27 -4.88 5.93 -10.71
C THR A 27 -4.73 6.14 -9.19
N PHE A 28 -5.01 5.09 -8.41
CA PHE A 28 -4.77 5.06 -6.97
C PHE A 28 -3.36 4.54 -6.70
N PHE A 29 -2.56 5.30 -5.94
CA PHE A 29 -1.19 4.93 -5.58
C PHE A 29 -1.06 4.67 -4.08
N VAL A 30 -0.17 3.75 -3.74
CA VAL A 30 0.35 3.58 -2.38
C VAL A 30 1.86 3.48 -2.45
N GLY A 31 2.54 4.40 -1.77
CA GLY A 31 3.97 4.32 -1.51
C GLY A 31 4.24 3.53 -0.25
N PHE A 32 5.22 2.65 -0.29
CA PHE A 32 5.69 1.85 0.83
C PHE A 32 7.17 2.11 1.05
N VAL A 33 7.56 2.40 2.28
CA VAL A 33 8.96 2.36 2.71
C VAL A 33 9.18 1.02 3.40
N ILE A 34 10.08 0.21 2.84
CA ILE A 34 10.30 -1.18 3.24
C ILE A 34 11.75 -1.34 3.66
N ASP A 35 12.00 -1.94 4.82
CA ASP A 35 13.32 -2.41 5.22
C ASP A 35 13.67 -3.65 4.37
N LYS A 36 14.64 -3.50 3.46
CA LYS A 36 15.01 -4.56 2.51
C LYS A 36 15.69 -5.76 3.17
N THR A 37 16.10 -5.65 4.43
CA THR A 37 16.76 -6.75 5.16
C THR A 37 15.77 -7.78 5.70
N ASN A 38 14.52 -7.37 5.95
CA ASN A 38 13.51 -8.19 6.63
C ASN A 38 12.09 -8.02 6.05
N GLY A 39 11.94 -7.25 4.97
CA GLY A 39 10.66 -7.02 4.30
C GLY A 39 9.64 -6.22 5.12
N ARG A 40 9.98 -5.68 6.29
CA ARG A 40 9.02 -4.90 7.09
C ARG A 40 8.71 -3.57 6.44
N ILE A 41 7.42 -3.28 6.38
CA ILE A 41 6.92 -1.96 6.03
C ILE A 41 7.10 -1.05 7.25
N VAL A 42 7.92 -0.01 7.08
CA VAL A 42 8.22 0.99 8.12
C VAL A 42 7.42 2.27 7.93
N ASP A 43 6.97 2.56 6.71
CA ASP A 43 6.07 3.67 6.41
C ASP A 43 5.22 3.38 5.17
N ALA A 44 4.06 4.03 5.06
CA ALA A 44 3.22 4.00 3.87
C ALA A 44 2.33 5.24 3.75
N GLU A 45 2.08 5.69 2.52
CA GLU A 45 1.10 6.74 2.23
C GLU A 45 0.34 6.42 0.94
N CYS A 46 -0.94 6.77 0.88
CA CYS A 46 -1.77 6.60 -0.30
C CYS A 46 -2.32 7.92 -0.84
N THR A 47 -2.70 7.90 -2.11
CA THR A 47 -3.45 9.02 -2.71
C THR A 47 -4.88 9.03 -2.16
N ALA A 48 -5.14 9.93 -1.22
CA ALA A 48 -6.48 10.22 -0.71
C ALA A 48 -6.61 11.71 -0.38
N VAL A 49 -7.82 12.26 -0.58
CA VAL A 49 -8.11 13.69 -0.29
C VAL A 49 -8.15 13.96 1.22
N ILE A 50 -8.66 12.99 1.99
CA ILE A 50 -8.90 13.16 3.42
C ILE A 50 -7.74 12.56 4.21
N ASP A 51 -7.12 13.35 5.08
CA ASP A 51 -5.94 12.92 5.85
C ASP A 51 -6.22 11.73 6.77
N ILE A 52 -7.44 11.60 7.31
CA ILE A 52 -7.79 10.44 8.14
C ILE A 52 -7.71 9.13 7.35
N THR A 53 -8.02 9.16 6.05
CA THR A 53 -7.89 8.00 5.16
C THR A 53 -6.43 7.62 5.01
N LYS A 54 -5.53 8.59 4.78
CA LYS A 54 -4.09 8.35 4.65
C LYS A 54 -3.52 7.71 5.91
N LYS A 55 -3.80 8.31 7.07
CA LYS A 55 -3.35 7.81 8.39
C LYS A 55 -3.90 6.42 8.70
N PHE A 56 -5.18 6.18 8.39
CA PHE A 56 -5.77 4.87 8.60
C PHE A 56 -5.13 3.82 7.70
N VAL A 57 -4.93 4.11 6.41
CA VAL A 57 -4.27 3.20 5.46
C VAL A 57 -2.82 2.91 5.90
N GLN A 58 -2.06 3.92 6.30
CA GLN A 58 -0.72 3.74 6.87
C GLN A 58 -0.73 2.73 8.03
N SER A 59 -1.71 2.86 8.95
CA SER A 59 -1.85 1.96 10.11
C SER A 59 -2.19 0.50 9.77
N LEU A 60 -2.62 0.20 8.53
CA LEU A 60 -2.86 -1.17 8.08
C LEU A 60 -1.55 -1.89 7.72
N PHE A 61 -0.55 -1.12 7.28
CA PHE A 61 0.69 -1.65 6.69
C PHE A 61 1.90 -1.54 7.61
N VAL A 62 2.08 -0.41 8.29
CA VAL A 62 3.25 -0.21 9.17
C VAL A 62 3.24 -1.28 10.26
N GLY A 63 4.31 -2.08 10.33
CA GLY A 63 4.29 -3.28 11.18
C GLY A 63 4.46 -4.56 10.39
N GLN A 64 3.72 -4.67 9.28
CA GLN A 64 3.59 -5.88 8.50
C GLN A 64 4.84 -6.17 7.66
N THR A 65 4.96 -7.43 7.26
CA THR A 65 5.95 -7.87 6.27
C THR A 65 5.30 -7.83 4.89
N ILE A 66 5.98 -7.25 3.89
CA ILE A 66 5.45 -7.06 2.53
C ILE A 66 5.12 -8.39 1.82
N SER A 67 5.74 -9.50 2.21
CA SER A 67 5.51 -10.83 1.63
C SER A 67 4.32 -11.58 2.23
N ASP A 68 3.77 -11.14 3.36
CA ASP A 68 2.64 -11.81 4.03
C ASP A 68 1.29 -11.36 3.41
N ASP A 69 1.01 -11.86 2.20
CA ASP A 69 -0.21 -11.52 1.44
C ASP A 69 -1.49 -11.84 2.20
N ASP A 70 -1.53 -12.99 2.89
CA ASP A 70 -2.71 -13.46 3.59
C ASP A 70 -3.03 -12.53 4.77
N GLN A 71 -2.03 -12.18 5.59
CA GLN A 71 -2.22 -11.28 6.71
C GLN A 71 -2.61 -9.87 6.24
N VAL A 72 -1.90 -9.31 5.26
CA VAL A 72 -2.16 -7.95 4.78
C VAL A 72 -3.52 -7.86 4.08
N THR A 73 -3.87 -8.85 3.26
CA THR A 73 -5.17 -8.91 2.59
C THR A 73 -6.31 -9.02 3.59
N ALA A 74 -6.17 -9.84 4.63
CA ALA A 74 -7.17 -9.97 5.69
C ALA A 74 -7.36 -8.65 6.47
N VAL A 75 -6.26 -7.97 6.83
CA VAL A 75 -6.31 -6.68 7.52
C VAL A 75 -7.02 -5.62 6.67
N ILE A 76 -6.71 -5.51 5.38
CA ILE A 76 -7.38 -4.56 4.48
C ILE A 76 -8.87 -4.90 4.35
N THR A 77 -9.20 -6.17 4.12
CA THR A 77 -10.57 -6.61 3.88
C THR A 77 -11.46 -6.40 5.10
N ASN A 78 -10.93 -6.59 6.31
CA ASN A 78 -11.69 -6.51 7.55
C ASN A 78 -11.74 -5.09 8.15
N ARG A 79 -10.74 -4.24 7.90
CA ARG A 79 -10.63 -2.92 8.56
C ARG A 79 -10.87 -1.74 7.63
N TYR A 80 -10.63 -1.88 6.33
CA TYR A 80 -10.82 -0.79 5.38
C TYR A 80 -12.05 -1.02 4.51
N LEU A 81 -13.21 -0.54 4.97
CA LEU A 81 -14.51 -0.71 4.30
C LEU A 81 -14.85 0.46 3.35
N GLY A 82 -13.83 1.14 2.83
CA GLY A 82 -14.00 2.25 1.89
C GLY A 82 -14.17 1.78 0.44
N SER A 83 -14.68 2.65 -0.43
CA SER A 83 -14.87 2.33 -1.86
C SER A 83 -13.55 2.00 -2.58
N SER A 84 -12.41 2.44 -2.06
CA SER A 84 -11.08 2.13 -2.59
C SER A 84 -10.49 0.79 -2.11
N GLN A 85 -11.25 -0.06 -1.39
CA GLN A 85 -10.71 -1.29 -0.81
C GLN A 85 -10.08 -2.22 -1.86
N LYS A 86 -10.75 -2.42 -2.99
CA LYS A 86 -10.22 -3.22 -4.10
C LYS A 86 -8.96 -2.60 -4.70
N ALA A 87 -8.95 -1.28 -4.89
CA ALA A 87 -7.78 -0.56 -5.40
C ALA A 87 -6.59 -0.67 -4.44
N LEU A 88 -6.84 -0.63 -3.13
CA LEU A 88 -5.82 -0.80 -2.10
C LEU A 88 -5.17 -2.19 -2.15
N LEU A 89 -5.98 -3.25 -2.30
CA LEU A 89 -5.49 -4.62 -2.48
C LEU A 89 -4.64 -4.77 -3.75
N VAL A 90 -5.07 -4.20 -4.87
CA VAL A 90 -4.34 -4.26 -6.13
C VAL A 90 -3.02 -3.50 -6.05
N ALA A 91 -3.03 -2.29 -5.49
CA ALA A 91 -1.82 -1.48 -5.32
C ALA A 91 -0.81 -2.17 -4.40
N TYR A 92 -1.26 -2.74 -3.28
CA TYR A 92 -0.43 -3.54 -2.38
C TYR A 92 0.26 -4.70 -3.13
N ARG A 93 -0.51 -5.55 -3.83
CA ARG A 93 0.03 -6.70 -4.56
C ARG A 93 1.00 -6.30 -5.67
N HIS A 94 0.74 -5.16 -6.32
CA HIS A 94 1.66 -4.61 -7.30
C HIS A 94 2.99 -4.19 -6.66
N ALA A 95 2.96 -3.49 -5.51
CA ALA A 95 4.18 -3.13 -4.78
C ALA A 95 4.94 -4.37 -4.30
N ARG A 96 4.23 -5.36 -3.74
CA ARG A 96 4.80 -6.62 -3.30
C ARG A 96 5.57 -7.32 -4.42
N LYS A 97 4.94 -7.48 -5.59
CA LYS A 97 5.58 -8.10 -6.76
C LYS A 97 6.88 -7.37 -7.16
N LYS A 98 6.86 -6.02 -7.21
CA LYS A 98 8.05 -5.22 -7.50
C LYS A 98 9.17 -5.45 -6.48
N PHE A 99 8.82 -5.55 -5.21
CA PHE A 99 9.78 -5.80 -4.13
C PHE A 99 10.40 -7.20 -4.26
N GLU A 100 9.58 -8.24 -4.46
CA GLU A 100 10.04 -9.62 -4.64
C GLU A 100 10.98 -9.75 -5.86
N GLU A 101 10.64 -9.12 -6.99
CA GLU A 101 11.48 -9.11 -8.20
C GLU A 101 12.82 -8.39 -8.00
N ALA A 102 12.84 -7.31 -7.20
CA ALA A 102 14.05 -6.52 -6.98
C ALA A 102 15.02 -7.16 -5.98
N PHE A 103 14.51 -7.91 -4.99
CA PHE A 103 15.31 -8.42 -3.87
C PHE A 103 15.37 -9.95 -3.77
N ASN A 104 14.72 -10.69 -4.68
CA ASN A 104 14.57 -12.16 -4.62
C ASN A 104 14.07 -12.62 -3.24
N TYR A 105 13.09 -11.88 -2.71
CA TYR A 105 12.54 -12.04 -1.36
C TYR A 105 11.46 -13.11 -1.29
#